data_AF-A0A7Y2U6G5-F1
#
_entry.id   AF-A0A7Y2U6G5-F1
#
_cell.length_a   1.000
_cell.length_b   1.000
_cell.length_c   1.000
_cell.angle_alpha   90.00
_cell.angle_beta   90.00
_cell.angle_gamma   90.00
#
_symmetry.space_group_name_H-M   'P 1'
#
loop_
_entity.id
_entity.type
_entity.pdbx_description
1 polymer ?
#
loop_
_entity_poly.entity_id
_entity_poly.type
_entity_poly.pdbx_seq_one_letter_code
_entity_poly.pdbx_strand_id
1 'polypeptide(L)'
;MGFIDAFKRWRLAKKGMSSGKKRRTSTTSENAVVDSMERSAWMKLLIYAVFSCSVCLIAAFYVSEETLFHNSGLRRSLICMILCAAVILVYHTKESLRVGNARVVLIFGGILVHLALLRATCYLIDRNAWDIDYRILLPPLAFAPMVNSVLAGRHAGAFSSLAVSIFGCLMMPVPEIFCFLIISLIVGFMAVALTRRVRRRGNLLRAGFYVGLTTFLLSLAFDKIDLFMLASSEQIWVEGTKIIVVLLGGLLTGMVVSGLLPALESLFTITTNISWLEMSDL
;
A
#
# COMPACT_ATOMS: atom_id res chain seq x y z
N MET A 1 -13.46 -24.81 35.87
CA MET A 1 -12.01 -25.05 36.09
C MET A 1 -11.86 -26.34 36.88
N GLY A 2 -11.13 -27.32 36.37
CA GLY A 2 -11.03 -28.63 37.04
C GLY A 2 -10.02 -28.63 38.20
N PHE A 3 -10.33 -29.37 39.27
CA PHE A 3 -9.49 -29.60 40.45
C PHE A 3 -8.03 -30.00 40.11
N ILE A 4 -7.86 -30.72 39.00
CA ILE A 4 -6.58 -31.22 38.49
C ILE A 4 -5.61 -30.07 38.17
N ASP A 5 -6.13 -28.96 37.66
CA ASP A 5 -5.33 -27.82 37.20
C ASP A 5 -4.78 -27.01 38.40
N ALA A 6 -5.53 -26.98 39.51
CA ALA A 6 -5.09 -26.40 40.77
C ALA A 6 -3.96 -27.21 41.42
N PHE A 7 -4.09 -28.54 41.41
CA PHE A 7 -3.06 -29.43 41.97
C PHE A 7 -1.74 -29.34 41.19
N LYS A 8 -1.81 -29.26 39.86
CA LYS A 8 -0.65 -29.09 38.99
C LYS A 8 0.08 -27.77 39.26
N ARG A 9 -0.67 -26.67 39.45
CA ARG A 9 -0.10 -25.36 39.81
C ARG A 9 0.58 -25.36 41.18
N TRP A 10 -0.03 -25.99 42.17
CA TRP A 10 0.58 -26.13 43.50
C TRP A 10 1.89 -26.91 43.46
N ARG A 11 1.94 -27.99 42.67
CA ARG A 11 3.16 -28.79 42.47
C ARG A 11 4.27 -28.00 41.75
N LEU A 12 3.91 -27.16 40.79
CA LEU A 12 4.85 -26.30 40.05
C LEU A 12 5.37 -25.13 40.91
N ALA A 13 4.53 -24.58 41.78
CA ALA A 13 4.92 -23.55 42.75
C ALA A 13 5.93 -24.09 43.78
N LYS A 14 5.72 -25.31 44.30
CA LYS A 14 6.69 -25.97 45.20
C LYS A 14 8.07 -26.19 44.58
N LYS A 15 8.18 -26.23 43.25
CA LYS A 15 9.45 -26.39 42.53
C LYS A 15 10.10 -25.07 42.14
N GLY A 16 9.55 -23.91 42.53
CA GLY A 16 10.05 -22.59 42.12
C GLY A 16 9.85 -22.27 40.64
N MET A 17 9.16 -23.13 39.88
CA MET A 17 8.95 -22.99 38.43
C MET A 17 7.65 -22.27 38.07
N SER A 18 6.89 -21.82 39.06
CA SER A 18 5.66 -21.05 38.85
C SER A 18 5.89 -19.61 39.29
N SER A 19 5.85 -18.68 38.33
CA SER A 19 5.97 -17.23 38.58
C SER A 19 4.79 -16.65 39.38
N GLY A 20 3.75 -17.44 39.69
CA GLY A 20 2.51 -16.97 40.34
C GLY A 20 1.67 -16.02 39.47
N LYS A 21 2.27 -15.41 38.45
CA LYS A 21 1.61 -14.58 37.45
C LYS A 21 0.84 -15.46 36.49
N LYS A 22 -0.48 -15.29 36.47
CA LYS A 22 -1.34 -15.84 35.43
C LYS A 22 -0.90 -15.20 34.11
N ARG A 23 -0.23 -15.96 33.26
CA ARG A 23 0.01 -15.54 31.86
C ARG A 23 -1.37 -15.20 31.30
N ARG A 24 -1.57 -13.98 30.78
CA ARG A 24 -2.76 -13.64 30.00
C ARG A 24 -2.74 -14.54 28.77
N THR A 25 -3.26 -15.74 28.88
CA THR A 25 -3.80 -16.46 27.74
C THR A 25 -4.97 -15.62 27.31
N SER A 26 -4.89 -14.97 26.14
CA SER A 26 -6.07 -14.39 25.50
C SER A 26 -7.19 -15.42 25.62
N THR A 27 -8.35 -14.98 26.06
CA THR A 27 -9.54 -15.80 26.26
C THR A 27 -9.81 -16.57 24.98
N THR A 28 -9.42 -17.84 24.94
CA THR A 28 -9.47 -18.73 23.78
C THR A 28 -10.89 -18.87 23.21
N SER A 29 -11.92 -18.51 23.98
CA SER A 29 -13.33 -18.56 23.56
C SER A 29 -13.84 -17.31 22.82
N GLU A 30 -13.27 -16.12 23.05
CA GLU A 30 -13.71 -14.88 22.36
C GLU A 30 -13.06 -14.73 20.98
N ASN A 31 -11.85 -15.27 20.81
CA ASN A 31 -11.07 -15.16 19.58
C ASN A 31 -11.00 -16.45 18.74
N ALA A 32 -11.72 -17.52 19.12
CA ALA A 32 -11.68 -18.79 18.37
C ALA A 32 -12.15 -18.64 16.92
N VAL A 33 -13.20 -17.84 16.70
CA VAL A 33 -13.73 -17.56 15.36
C VAL A 33 -12.73 -16.72 14.56
N VAL A 34 -12.11 -15.72 15.19
CA VAL A 34 -11.12 -14.84 14.56
C VAL A 34 -9.85 -15.62 14.20
N ASP A 35 -9.31 -16.45 15.09
CA ASP A 35 -8.12 -17.29 14.83
C ASP A 35 -8.43 -18.39 13.79
N SER A 36 -9.65 -18.92 13.78
CA SER A 36 -10.13 -19.83 12.72
C SER A 36 -10.18 -19.11 11.36
N MET A 37 -10.76 -17.90 11.31
CA MET A 37 -10.80 -17.08 10.10
C MET A 37 -9.41 -16.64 9.65
N GLU A 38 -8.46 -16.42 10.56
CA GLU A 38 -7.09 -16.02 10.25
C GLU A 38 -6.32 -17.13 9.52
N ARG A 39 -6.61 -18.40 9.82
CA ARG A 39 -5.92 -19.58 9.26
C ARG A 39 -6.70 -20.28 8.14
N SER A 40 -7.97 -19.93 7.94
CA SER A 40 -8.83 -20.59 6.95
C SER A 40 -8.41 -20.31 5.51
N ALA A 41 -8.22 -21.37 4.72
CA ALA A 41 -7.92 -21.26 3.29
C ALA A 41 -9.11 -20.71 2.47
N TRP A 42 -10.35 -21.02 2.87
CA TRP A 42 -11.55 -20.51 2.21
C TRP A 42 -11.69 -19.00 2.34
N MET A 43 -11.38 -18.46 3.51
CA MET A 43 -11.35 -17.01 3.71
C MET A 43 -10.29 -16.36 2.81
N LYS A 44 -9.13 -16.99 2.65
CA LYS A 44 -8.07 -16.52 1.76
C LYS A 44 -8.52 -16.47 0.29
N LEU A 45 -9.20 -17.51 -0.18
CA LEU A 45 -9.77 -17.55 -1.53
C LEU A 45 -10.82 -16.46 -1.72
N LEU A 46 -11.67 -16.22 -0.72
CA LEU A 46 -12.65 -15.14 -0.74
C LEU A 46 -11.97 -13.77 -0.84
N ILE A 47 -10.90 -13.53 -0.07
CA ILE A 47 -10.12 -12.28 -0.14
C ILE A 47 -9.58 -12.06 -1.57
N TYR A 48 -9.04 -13.09 -2.21
CA TYR A 48 -8.54 -13.00 -3.59
C TYR A 48 -9.64 -12.76 -4.62
N ALA A 49 -10.80 -13.39 -4.45
CA ALA A 49 -11.96 -13.16 -5.31
C ALA A 49 -12.46 -11.71 -5.19
N VAL A 50 -12.60 -11.21 -3.95
CA VAL A 50 -12.99 -9.82 -3.67
C VAL A 50 -11.96 -8.84 -4.24
N PHE A 51 -10.66 -9.12 -4.05
CA PHE A 51 -9.59 -8.32 -4.62
C PHE A 51 -9.69 -8.25 -6.14
N SER A 52 -9.78 -9.39 -6.81
CA SER A 52 -9.80 -9.46 -8.29
C SER A 52 -11.04 -8.75 -8.86
N CYS A 53 -12.21 -8.94 -8.24
CA CYS A 53 -13.43 -8.24 -8.60
C CYS A 53 -13.29 -6.72 -8.43
N SER A 54 -12.71 -6.28 -7.31
CA SER A 54 -12.51 -4.85 -7.02
C SER A 54 -11.51 -4.20 -7.98
N VAL A 55 -10.39 -4.87 -8.30
CA VAL A 55 -9.44 -4.36 -9.30
C VAL A 55 -10.10 -4.28 -10.68
N CYS A 56 -10.90 -5.27 -11.08
CA CYS A 56 -11.65 -5.19 -12.33
C CYS A 56 -12.61 -3.99 -12.34
N LEU A 57 -13.34 -3.75 -11.24
CA LEU A 57 -14.23 -2.60 -11.11
C LEU A 57 -13.46 -1.26 -11.23
N ILE A 58 -12.29 -1.17 -10.61
CA ILE A 58 -11.47 0.06 -10.60
C ILE A 58 -10.78 0.28 -11.96
N ALA A 59 -10.13 -0.74 -12.52
CA ALA A 59 -9.24 -0.62 -13.67
C ALA A 59 -9.92 -0.96 -15.01
N ALA A 60 -10.79 -1.97 -15.07
CA ALA A 60 -11.38 -2.44 -16.32
C ALA A 60 -12.63 -1.65 -16.72
N PHE A 61 -13.44 -1.19 -15.76
CA PHE A 61 -14.63 -0.37 -16.04
C PHE A 61 -14.32 1.13 -16.24
N TYR A 62 -13.05 1.52 -16.26
CA TYR A 62 -12.64 2.88 -16.61
C TYR A 62 -12.57 3.08 -18.13
N VAL A 63 -13.62 3.54 -18.78
CA VAL A 63 -13.55 3.79 -20.21
C VAL A 63 -13.00 5.20 -20.45
N SER A 64 -11.76 5.28 -20.91
CA SER A 64 -11.21 6.46 -21.59
C SER A 64 -10.67 6.00 -22.94
N GLU A 65 -10.90 6.78 -24.00
CA GLU A 65 -10.56 6.43 -25.39
C GLU A 65 -9.06 6.20 -25.60
N GLU A 66 -8.23 6.78 -24.73
CA GLU A 66 -6.77 6.73 -24.82
C GLU A 66 -6.16 5.54 -24.06
N THR A 67 -6.96 4.72 -23.38
CA THR A 67 -6.47 3.60 -22.57
C THR A 67 -6.29 2.31 -23.38
N LEU A 68 -5.43 1.42 -22.88
CA LEU A 68 -5.22 0.10 -23.49
C LEU A 68 -6.53 -0.66 -23.65
N PHE A 69 -6.74 -1.18 -24.85
CA PHE A 69 -7.90 -2.00 -25.22
C PHE A 69 -9.27 -1.31 -24.99
N HIS A 70 -9.33 0.03 -25.14
CA HIS A 70 -10.57 0.81 -25.01
C HIS A 70 -11.75 0.24 -25.81
N ASN A 71 -11.47 -0.32 -26.99
CA ASN A 71 -12.45 -0.91 -27.91
C ASN A 71 -13.23 -2.13 -27.36
N SER A 72 -12.76 -2.77 -26.28
CA SER A 72 -13.39 -4.01 -25.81
C SER A 72 -13.23 -4.19 -24.29
N GLY A 73 -14.30 -3.87 -23.56
CA GLY A 73 -14.34 -4.05 -22.09
C GLY A 73 -14.04 -5.48 -21.65
N LEU A 74 -14.52 -6.48 -22.40
CA LEU A 74 -14.24 -7.90 -22.13
C LEU A 74 -12.74 -8.23 -22.18
N ARG A 75 -11.99 -7.69 -23.15
CA ARG A 75 -10.54 -7.96 -23.22
C ARG A 75 -9.82 -7.33 -22.04
N ARG A 76 -10.22 -6.14 -21.62
CA ARG A 76 -9.66 -5.45 -20.44
C ARG A 76 -9.91 -6.22 -19.16
N SER A 77 -11.14 -6.68 -18.93
CA SER A 77 -11.46 -7.47 -17.74
C SER A 77 -10.70 -8.79 -17.72
N LEU A 78 -10.57 -9.47 -18.87
CA LEU A 78 -9.79 -10.71 -18.96
C LEU A 78 -8.30 -10.47 -18.65
N ILE A 79 -7.68 -9.44 -19.22
CA ILE A 79 -6.29 -9.09 -18.94
C ILE A 79 -6.10 -8.73 -17.47
N CYS A 80 -7.04 -7.97 -16.90
CA CYS A 80 -7.03 -7.61 -15.48
C CYS A 80 -7.11 -8.86 -14.58
N MET A 81 -7.97 -9.83 -14.92
CA MET A 81 -8.07 -11.10 -14.21
C MET A 81 -6.81 -11.95 -14.32
N ILE A 82 -6.20 -12.02 -15.51
CA ILE A 82 -4.91 -12.71 -15.73
C ILE A 82 -3.83 -12.06 -14.87
N LEU A 83 -3.77 -10.73 -14.84
CA LEU A 83 -2.81 -9.99 -14.03
C LEU A 83 -3.05 -10.20 -12.52
N CYS A 84 -4.30 -10.21 -12.07
CA CYS A 84 -4.65 -10.56 -10.68
C CYS A 84 -4.16 -11.96 -10.32
N ALA A 85 -4.43 -12.96 -11.17
CA ALA A 85 -3.95 -14.32 -10.98
C ALA A 85 -2.43 -14.39 -10.91
N ALA A 86 -1.71 -13.67 -11.79
CA ALA A 86 -0.25 -13.59 -11.78
C ALA A 86 0.29 -12.97 -10.48
N VAL A 87 -0.29 -11.85 -10.03
CA VAL A 87 0.13 -11.17 -8.79
C VAL A 87 -0.12 -12.05 -7.56
N ILE A 88 -1.27 -12.74 -7.49
CA ILE A 88 -1.59 -13.69 -6.42
C ILE A 88 -0.62 -14.89 -6.44
N LEU A 89 -0.31 -15.42 -7.62
CA LEU A 89 0.66 -16.51 -7.76
C LEU A 89 2.07 -16.08 -7.33
N VAL A 90 2.53 -14.90 -7.73
CA VAL A 90 3.81 -14.33 -7.29
C VAL A 90 3.84 -14.11 -5.78
N TYR A 91 2.73 -13.71 -5.17
CA TYR A 91 2.63 -13.60 -3.72
C TYR A 91 2.85 -14.96 -3.06
N HIS A 92 2.21 -16.02 -3.56
CA HIS A 92 2.32 -17.37 -3.01
C HIS A 92 3.67 -18.08 -3.27
N THR A 93 4.37 -17.74 -4.36
CA THR A 93 5.71 -18.29 -4.58
C THR A 93 6.73 -17.73 -3.59
N LYS A 94 6.53 -16.49 -3.12
CA LYS A 94 7.41 -15.84 -2.14
C LYS A 94 7.00 -16.10 -0.69
N GLU A 95 5.70 -16.07 -0.41
CA GLU A 95 5.16 -16.21 0.94
C GLU A 95 4.42 -17.56 1.06
N SER A 96 4.75 -18.34 2.09
CA SER A 96 4.14 -19.65 2.32
C SER A 96 2.61 -19.54 2.45
N LEU A 97 1.88 -20.58 2.04
CA LEU A 97 0.42 -20.70 2.23
C LEU A 97 -0.03 -20.53 3.70
N ARG A 98 0.90 -20.62 4.65
CA ARG A 98 0.67 -20.45 6.09
C ARG A 98 0.61 -19.00 6.57
N VAL A 99 0.82 -18.01 5.70
CA VAL A 99 0.64 -16.59 6.09
C VAL A 99 -0.81 -16.34 6.50
N GLY A 100 -1.00 -15.68 7.64
CA GLY A 100 -2.33 -15.34 8.18
C GLY A 100 -3.10 -14.39 7.28
N ASN A 101 -4.43 -14.56 7.24
CA ASN A 101 -5.31 -13.80 6.34
C ASN A 101 -5.29 -12.30 6.61
N ALA A 102 -5.06 -11.86 7.86
CA ALA A 102 -4.90 -10.44 8.19
C ALA A 102 -3.77 -9.77 7.40
N ARG A 103 -2.61 -10.45 7.24
CA ARG A 103 -1.48 -9.94 6.45
C ARG A 103 -1.80 -9.88 4.96
N VAL A 104 -2.58 -10.83 4.46
CA VAL A 104 -3.06 -10.82 3.06
C VAL A 104 -3.99 -9.63 2.84
N VAL A 105 -4.99 -9.45 3.70
CA VAL A 105 -5.92 -8.31 3.64
C VAL A 105 -5.19 -6.98 3.72
N LEU A 106 -4.18 -6.86 4.59
CA LEU A 106 -3.37 -5.65 4.69
C LEU A 106 -2.67 -5.32 3.36
N ILE A 107 -1.96 -6.29 2.78
CA ILE A 107 -1.16 -6.06 1.56
C ILE A 107 -2.05 -5.78 0.35
N PHE A 108 -3.02 -6.66 0.10
CA PHE A 108 -3.93 -6.54 -1.05
C PHE A 108 -4.92 -5.38 -0.87
N GLY A 109 -5.39 -5.12 0.34
CA GLY A 109 -6.21 -3.96 0.68
C GLY A 109 -5.46 -2.65 0.48
N GLY A 110 -4.18 -2.57 0.89
CA GLY A 110 -3.33 -1.42 0.61
C GLY A 110 -3.19 -1.14 -0.88
N ILE A 111 -2.98 -2.18 -1.69
CA ILE A 111 -2.94 -2.09 -3.17
C ILE A 111 -4.28 -1.59 -3.71
N LEU A 112 -5.42 -2.12 -3.24
CA LEU A 112 -6.75 -1.66 -3.67
C LEU A 112 -6.99 -0.18 -3.37
N VAL A 113 -6.69 0.25 -2.14
CA VAL A 113 -6.85 1.66 -1.75
C VAL A 113 -5.97 2.55 -2.62
N HIS A 114 -4.74 2.15 -2.90
CA HIS A 114 -3.86 2.89 -3.80
C HIS A 114 -4.41 3.00 -5.23
N LEU A 115 -4.90 1.90 -5.80
CA LEU A 115 -5.51 1.92 -7.13
C LEU A 115 -6.81 2.73 -7.16
N ALA A 116 -7.59 2.71 -6.07
CA ALA A 116 -8.77 3.56 -5.92
C ALA A 116 -8.41 5.05 -5.84
N LEU A 117 -7.33 5.40 -5.12
CA LEU A 117 -6.81 6.77 -5.09
C LEU A 117 -6.32 7.21 -6.48
N LEU A 118 -5.58 6.35 -7.19
CA LEU A 118 -5.17 6.59 -8.58
C LEU A 118 -6.39 6.82 -9.48
N ARG A 119 -7.45 6.01 -9.32
CA ARG A 119 -8.70 6.18 -10.05
C ARG A 119 -9.36 7.52 -9.76
N ALA A 120 -9.44 7.88 -8.49
CA ALA A 120 -10.04 9.13 -8.06
C ALA A 120 -9.28 10.32 -8.65
N THR A 121 -7.95 10.29 -8.67
CA THR A 121 -7.15 11.36 -9.29
C THR A 121 -7.35 11.44 -10.79
N CYS A 122 -7.36 10.31 -11.52
CA CYS A 122 -7.65 10.32 -12.96
C CYS A 122 -9.05 10.90 -13.24
N TYR A 123 -10.06 10.50 -12.46
CA TYR A 123 -11.41 11.02 -12.59
C TYR A 123 -11.49 12.54 -12.33
N LEU A 124 -10.78 13.05 -11.32
CA LEU A 124 -10.74 14.49 -11.04
C LEU A 124 -10.08 15.28 -12.18
N ILE A 125 -9.01 14.75 -12.75
CA ILE A 125 -8.30 15.35 -13.89
C ILE A 125 -9.23 15.43 -15.11
N ASP A 126 -9.91 14.32 -15.44
CA ASP A 126 -10.88 14.29 -16.54
C ASP A 126 -12.01 15.30 -16.34
N ARG A 127 -12.56 15.37 -15.12
CA ARG A 127 -13.71 16.24 -14.81
C ARG A 127 -13.37 17.72 -14.86
N ASN A 128 -12.14 18.08 -14.51
CA ASN A 128 -11.68 19.46 -14.52
C ASN A 128 -10.92 19.84 -15.80
N ALA A 129 -10.80 18.92 -16.77
CA ALA A 129 -10.01 19.09 -18.00
C ALA A 129 -8.59 19.59 -17.74
N TRP A 130 -7.94 19.03 -16.71
CA TRP A 130 -6.54 19.34 -16.41
C TRP A 130 -5.59 18.66 -17.41
N ASP A 131 -4.38 19.21 -17.52
CA ASP A 131 -3.32 18.67 -18.37
C ASP A 131 -3.05 17.17 -18.07
N ILE A 132 -2.74 16.41 -19.11
CA ILE A 132 -2.51 14.97 -19.05
C ILE A 132 -1.36 14.62 -18.11
N ASP A 133 -0.37 15.51 -17.98
CA ASP A 133 0.77 15.33 -17.07
C ASP A 133 0.35 15.15 -15.62
N TYR A 134 -0.74 15.80 -15.18
CA TYR A 134 -1.24 15.64 -13.81
C TYR A 134 -1.66 14.20 -13.49
N ARG A 135 -1.92 13.34 -14.49
CA ARG A 135 -2.23 11.91 -14.28
C ARG A 135 -1.06 11.15 -13.66
N ILE A 136 0.16 11.66 -13.81
CA ILE A 136 1.36 11.10 -13.20
C ILE A 136 1.74 11.87 -11.92
N LEU A 137 1.53 13.19 -11.91
CA LEU A 137 2.03 14.08 -10.86
C LEU A 137 1.14 14.13 -9.61
N LEU A 138 -0.18 14.02 -9.78
CA LEU A 138 -1.16 14.15 -8.70
C LEU A 138 -1.36 12.89 -7.84
N PRO A 139 -1.34 11.66 -8.38
CA PRO A 139 -1.62 10.46 -7.59
C PRO A 139 -0.59 10.21 -6.49
N PRO A 140 -0.99 9.63 -5.34
CA PRO A 140 -0.07 9.32 -4.26
C PRO A 140 0.72 8.01 -4.57
N LEU A 141 1.66 8.08 -5.52
CA LEU A 141 2.42 6.95 -6.08
C LEU A 141 3.17 6.09 -5.04
N ALA A 142 3.45 6.62 -3.86
CA ALA A 142 4.12 5.90 -2.78
C ALA A 142 3.19 5.30 -1.72
N PHE A 143 1.87 5.52 -1.77
CA PHE A 143 0.97 5.20 -0.65
C PHE A 143 1.01 3.71 -0.22
N ALA A 144 0.65 2.77 -1.13
CA ALA A 144 0.67 1.34 -0.79
C ALA A 144 2.08 0.81 -0.46
N PRO A 145 3.14 1.13 -1.23
CA PRO A 145 4.50 0.73 -0.90
C PRO A 145 4.93 1.17 0.50
N MET A 146 4.59 2.39 0.90
CA MET A 146 4.93 2.95 2.20
C MET A 146 4.16 2.25 3.33
N VAL A 147 2.83 2.13 3.22
CA VAL A 147 1.98 1.44 4.21
C VAL A 147 2.42 -0.02 4.40
N ASN A 148 2.55 -0.75 3.29
CA ASN A 148 2.90 -2.18 3.32
C ASN A 148 4.34 -2.40 3.77
N SER A 149 5.28 -1.49 3.45
CA SER A 149 6.65 -1.59 3.94
C SER A 149 6.74 -1.41 5.46
N VAL A 150 5.95 -0.51 6.03
CA VAL A 150 5.99 -0.20 7.47
C VAL A 150 5.30 -1.31 8.28
N LEU A 151 4.13 -1.76 7.84
CA LEU A 151 3.30 -2.71 8.59
C LEU A 151 3.64 -4.19 8.31
N ALA A 152 3.97 -4.54 7.06
CA ALA A 152 4.21 -5.92 6.65
C ALA A 152 5.67 -6.20 6.23
N GLY A 153 6.54 -5.19 6.33
CA GLY A 153 7.97 -5.26 6.06
C GLY A 153 8.36 -4.97 4.61
N ARG A 154 9.67 -4.81 4.37
CA ARG A 154 10.24 -4.37 3.08
C ARG A 154 9.79 -5.19 1.86
N HIS A 155 9.61 -6.50 2.03
CA HIS A 155 9.25 -7.39 0.93
C HIS A 155 7.80 -7.17 0.50
N ALA A 156 6.90 -6.92 1.45
CA ALA A 156 5.52 -6.56 1.17
C ALA A 156 5.42 -5.19 0.49
N GLY A 157 6.19 -4.21 0.96
CA GLY A 157 6.29 -2.89 0.32
C GLY A 157 6.76 -2.98 -1.14
N ALA A 158 7.86 -3.70 -1.39
CA ALA A 158 8.39 -3.91 -2.75
C ALA A 158 7.40 -4.66 -3.65
N PHE A 159 6.73 -5.69 -3.13
CA PHE A 159 5.67 -6.39 -3.84
C PHE A 159 4.52 -5.45 -4.22
N SER A 160 4.06 -4.61 -3.29
CA SER A 160 3.01 -3.65 -3.60
C SER A 160 3.44 -2.58 -4.60
N SER A 161 4.70 -2.13 -4.59
CA SER A 161 5.25 -1.21 -5.59
C SER A 161 5.13 -1.80 -7.00
N LEU A 162 5.59 -3.03 -7.19
CA LEU A 162 5.44 -3.75 -8.46
C LEU A 162 3.97 -3.89 -8.87
N ALA A 163 3.12 -4.33 -7.94
CA ALA A 163 1.71 -4.55 -8.22
C ALA A 163 0.99 -3.25 -8.65
N VAL A 164 1.14 -2.15 -7.88
CA VAL A 164 0.46 -0.89 -8.21
C VAL A 164 0.99 -0.28 -9.51
N SER A 165 2.28 -0.43 -9.80
CA SER A 165 2.86 0.08 -11.05
C SER A 165 2.25 -0.64 -12.26
N ILE A 166 2.18 -1.98 -12.23
CA ILE A 166 1.62 -2.76 -13.35
C ILE A 166 0.11 -2.57 -13.47
N PHE A 167 -0.64 -2.58 -12.36
CA PHE A 167 -2.09 -2.32 -12.41
C PHE A 167 -2.41 -0.89 -12.84
N GLY A 168 -1.62 0.10 -12.39
CA GLY A 168 -1.80 1.49 -12.75
C GLY A 168 -1.60 1.76 -14.25
N CYS A 169 -0.73 1.01 -14.92
CA CYS A 169 -0.59 1.08 -16.38
C CYS A 169 -1.89 0.82 -17.15
N LEU A 170 -2.81 0.01 -16.60
CA LEU A 170 -4.12 -0.25 -17.23
C LEU A 170 -5.06 0.98 -17.19
N MET A 171 -4.73 1.97 -16.37
CA MET A 171 -5.52 3.18 -16.15
C MET A 171 -4.91 4.42 -16.81
N MET A 172 -3.70 4.30 -17.34
CA MET A 172 -2.99 5.40 -18.01
C MET A 172 -3.27 5.42 -19.51
N PRO A 173 -3.24 6.62 -20.13
CA PRO A 173 -3.20 6.75 -21.58
C PRO A 173 -1.99 6.01 -22.17
N VAL A 174 -2.15 5.37 -23.33
CA VAL A 174 -1.10 4.58 -24.01
C VAL A 174 0.26 5.29 -24.09
N PRO A 175 0.37 6.58 -24.49
CA PRO A 175 1.68 7.24 -24.58
C PRO A 175 2.37 7.38 -23.21
N GLU A 176 1.61 7.42 -22.11
CA GLU A 176 2.12 7.68 -20.77
C GLU A 176 2.47 6.42 -19.99
N ILE A 177 2.13 5.23 -20.51
CA ILE A 177 2.30 3.96 -19.78
C ILE A 177 3.73 3.72 -19.37
N PHE A 178 4.69 3.96 -20.27
CA PHE A 178 6.10 3.71 -20.00
C PHE A 178 6.64 4.67 -18.92
N CYS A 179 6.33 5.95 -19.05
CA CYS A 179 6.70 6.98 -18.08
C CYS A 179 6.10 6.68 -16.70
N PHE A 180 4.79 6.41 -16.64
CA PHE A 180 4.10 6.05 -15.41
C PHE A 180 4.70 4.79 -14.76
N LEU A 181 4.98 3.75 -15.54
CA LEU A 181 5.55 2.50 -15.04
C LEU A 181 6.88 2.77 -14.34
N ILE A 182 7.78 3.53 -14.96
CA ILE A 182 9.10 3.82 -14.38
C ILE A 182 8.97 4.71 -13.14
N ILE A 183 8.19 5.79 -13.24
CA ILE A 183 8.02 6.75 -12.14
C ILE A 183 7.39 6.05 -10.93
N SER A 184 6.25 5.39 -11.10
CA SER A 184 5.56 4.69 -10.00
C SER A 184 6.44 3.62 -9.36
N LEU A 185 7.21 2.88 -10.16
CA LEU A 185 8.07 1.81 -9.67
C LEU A 185 9.24 2.37 -8.85
N ILE A 186 9.98 3.34 -9.38
CA ILE A 186 11.14 3.94 -8.69
C ILE A 186 10.66 4.67 -7.43
N VAL A 187 9.59 5.46 -7.52
CA VAL A 187 9.02 6.18 -6.36
C VAL A 187 8.55 5.21 -5.29
N GLY A 188 7.87 4.12 -5.67
CA GLY A 188 7.45 3.08 -4.74
C GLY A 188 8.64 2.36 -4.09
N PHE A 189 9.69 2.03 -4.84
CA PHE A 189 10.92 1.45 -4.26
C PHE A 189 11.67 2.42 -3.35
N MET A 190 11.72 3.70 -3.70
CA MET A 190 12.29 4.75 -2.84
C MET A 190 11.53 4.85 -1.53
N ALA A 191 10.20 4.82 -1.56
CA ALA A 191 9.38 4.76 -0.35
C ALA A 191 9.78 3.57 0.53
N VAL A 192 9.87 2.36 -0.05
CA VAL A 192 10.28 1.14 0.66
C VAL A 192 11.67 1.24 1.27
N ALA A 193 12.63 1.81 0.54
CA ALA A 193 14.00 1.99 1.02
C ALA A 193 14.05 2.92 2.23
N LEU A 194 13.29 4.02 2.19
CA LEU A 194 13.22 5.03 3.23
C LEU A 194 12.42 4.56 4.46
N THR A 195 11.40 3.72 4.27
CA THR A 195 10.58 3.20 5.38
C THR A 195 11.19 2.04 6.14
N ARG A 196 12.25 1.41 5.62
CA ARG A 196 12.85 0.19 6.20
C ARG A 196 13.30 0.34 7.67
N ARG A 197 13.69 1.54 8.10
CA ARG A 197 14.23 1.80 9.46
C ARG A 197 13.48 2.91 10.20
N VAL A 198 12.23 3.14 9.86
CA VAL A 198 11.43 4.17 10.54
C VAL A 198 11.10 3.67 11.95
N ARG A 199 11.58 4.42 12.95
CA ARG A 199 11.31 4.20 14.39
C ARG A 199 10.53 5.33 15.03
N ARG A 200 10.36 6.46 14.33
CA ARG A 200 9.63 7.66 14.79
C ARG A 200 8.69 8.13 13.69
N ARG A 201 7.51 8.64 14.07
CA ARG A 201 6.49 9.14 13.13
C ARG A 201 7.01 10.25 12.21
N GLY A 202 7.83 11.17 12.73
CA GLY A 202 8.48 12.22 11.94
C GLY A 202 9.37 11.72 10.80
N ASN A 203 9.86 10.47 10.86
CA ASN A 203 10.65 9.89 9.77
C ASN A 203 9.79 9.49 8.56
N LEU A 204 8.47 9.28 8.74
CA LEU A 204 7.55 9.04 7.61
C LEU A 204 7.30 10.31 6.81
N LEU A 205 7.22 11.46 7.48
CA LEU A 205 7.12 12.75 6.82
C LEU A 205 8.38 13.06 5.99
N ARG A 206 9.56 12.75 6.54
CA ARG A 206 10.83 12.81 5.77
C ARG A 206 10.82 11.85 4.57
N ALA A 207 10.33 10.62 4.74
CA ALA A 207 10.19 9.68 3.63
C ALA A 207 9.26 10.23 2.53
N GLY A 208 8.14 10.85 2.91
CA GLY A 208 7.23 11.54 1.98
C GLY A 208 7.90 12.68 1.21
N PHE A 209 8.71 13.50 1.88
CA PHE A 209 9.48 14.57 1.22
C PHE A 209 10.45 14.02 0.16
N TYR A 210 11.25 13.01 0.50
CA TYR A 210 12.17 12.39 -0.47
C TYR A 210 11.46 11.66 -1.61
N VAL A 211 10.29 11.09 -1.34
CA VAL A 211 9.40 10.55 -2.37
C VAL A 211 8.98 11.65 -3.34
N GLY A 212 8.52 12.80 -2.83
CA GLY A 212 8.15 13.95 -3.68
C GLY A 212 9.33 14.48 -4.49
N LEU A 213 10.51 14.59 -3.88
CA LEU A 213 11.74 14.98 -4.58
C LEU A 213 12.11 13.98 -5.68
N THR A 214 11.96 12.68 -5.42
CA THR A 214 12.21 11.63 -6.42
C THR A 214 11.24 11.77 -7.59
N THR A 215 9.95 11.93 -7.31
CA THR A 215 8.94 12.14 -8.36
C THR A 215 9.25 13.39 -9.18
N PHE A 216 9.67 14.48 -8.54
CA PHE A 216 10.05 15.72 -9.21
C PHE A 216 11.22 15.49 -10.18
N LEU A 217 12.31 14.87 -9.71
CA LEU A 217 13.48 14.58 -10.55
C LEU A 217 13.15 13.66 -11.73
N LEU A 218 12.31 12.65 -11.52
CA LEU A 218 11.87 11.78 -12.61
C LEU A 218 10.92 12.50 -13.57
N SER A 219 10.08 13.40 -13.07
CA SER A 219 9.18 14.21 -13.91
C SER A 219 9.98 15.14 -14.82
N LEU A 220 11.09 15.72 -14.34
CA LEU A 220 12.04 16.45 -15.19
C LEU A 220 12.68 15.54 -16.25
N ALA A 221 13.09 14.34 -15.86
CA ALA A 221 13.76 13.40 -16.77
C ALA A 221 12.85 12.89 -17.91
N PHE A 222 11.54 12.82 -17.67
CA PHE A 222 10.53 12.42 -18.64
C PHE A 222 9.82 13.60 -19.31
N ASP A 223 10.35 14.82 -19.16
CA ASP A 223 9.80 16.03 -19.78
C ASP A 223 8.33 16.31 -19.40
N LYS A 224 7.96 15.96 -18.17
CA LYS A 224 6.64 16.24 -17.56
C LYS A 224 6.59 17.57 -16.84
N ILE A 225 7.76 18.12 -16.56
CA ILE A 225 7.93 19.46 -16.02
C ILE A 225 9.07 20.09 -16.81
N ASP A 226 8.80 21.21 -17.48
CA ASP A 226 9.79 21.91 -18.29
C ASP A 226 10.35 23.13 -17.54
N LEU A 227 11.62 23.04 -17.12
CA LEU A 227 12.31 24.13 -16.42
C LEU A 227 12.69 25.30 -17.33
N PHE A 228 12.84 25.06 -18.63
CA PHE A 228 13.15 26.11 -19.60
C PHE A 228 11.92 27.00 -19.82
N MET A 229 10.74 26.39 -19.93
CA MET A 229 9.46 27.12 -20.01
C MET A 229 9.13 27.88 -18.71
N LEU A 230 9.58 27.36 -17.56
CA LEU A 230 9.52 28.09 -16.29
C LEU A 230 10.43 29.34 -16.33
N ALA A 231 11.61 29.26 -16.95
CA ALA A 231 12.58 30.36 -17.01
C ALA A 231 12.20 31.44 -18.04
N SER A 232 11.48 31.09 -19.10
CA SER A 232 11.11 32.00 -20.20
C SER A 232 9.89 32.89 -19.91
N SER A 233 9.31 32.84 -18.71
CA SER A 233 8.15 33.61 -18.25
C SER A 233 6.79 33.34 -18.93
N GLU A 234 6.76 32.62 -20.05
CA GLU A 234 5.52 32.38 -20.79
C GLU A 234 4.58 31.37 -20.11
N GLN A 235 5.09 30.48 -19.25
CA GLN A 235 4.28 29.44 -18.58
C GLN A 235 4.64 29.22 -17.10
N ILE A 236 5.13 30.25 -16.40
CA ILE A 236 5.53 30.17 -14.99
C ILE A 236 4.44 29.57 -14.10
N TRP A 237 3.19 29.97 -14.30
CA TRP A 237 2.08 29.53 -13.47
C TRP A 237 1.76 28.04 -13.66
N VAL A 238 1.79 27.55 -14.90
CA VAL A 238 1.46 26.15 -15.20
C VAL A 238 2.54 25.23 -14.65
N GLU A 239 3.78 25.44 -15.06
CA GLU A 239 4.92 24.61 -14.62
C GLU A 239 5.19 24.77 -13.11
N GLY A 240 5.02 25.97 -12.56
CA GLY A 240 5.12 26.21 -11.12
C GLY A 240 4.11 25.41 -10.31
N THR A 241 2.86 25.29 -10.78
CA THR A 241 1.86 24.45 -10.09
C THR A 241 2.19 22.97 -10.18
N LYS A 242 2.73 22.47 -11.30
CA LYS A 242 3.19 21.08 -11.43
C LYS A 242 4.26 20.75 -10.38
N ILE A 243 5.24 21.63 -10.19
CA ILE A 243 6.29 21.48 -9.17
C ILE A 243 5.70 21.42 -7.75
N ILE A 244 4.80 22.37 -7.43
CA ILE A 244 4.15 22.43 -6.12
C ILE A 244 3.33 21.17 -5.86
N VAL A 245 2.53 20.72 -6.83
CA VAL A 245 1.70 19.51 -6.72
C VAL A 245 2.55 18.28 -6.46
N VAL A 246 3.68 18.10 -7.14
CA VAL A 246 4.55 16.94 -6.95
C VAL A 246 5.19 16.93 -5.56
N LEU A 247 5.77 18.05 -5.14
CA LEU A 247 6.45 18.15 -3.86
C LEU A 247 5.46 18.01 -2.68
N LEU A 248 4.33 18.72 -2.76
CA LEU A 248 3.27 18.59 -1.76
C LEU A 248 2.62 17.21 -1.80
N GLY A 249 2.42 16.60 -2.97
CA GLY A 249 1.85 15.26 -3.11
C GLY A 249 2.66 14.20 -2.36
N GLY A 250 4.00 14.24 -2.45
CA GLY A 250 4.87 13.38 -1.67
C GLY A 250 4.76 13.63 -0.15
N LEU A 251 4.78 14.89 0.27
CA LEU A 251 4.66 15.27 1.67
C LEU A 251 3.30 14.85 2.28
N LEU A 252 2.21 15.14 1.56
CA LEU A 252 0.84 14.76 1.92
C LEU A 252 0.71 13.25 2.02
N THR A 253 1.30 12.49 1.09
CA THR A 253 1.32 11.03 1.17
C THR A 253 1.99 10.56 2.46
N GLY A 254 3.17 11.09 2.80
CA GLY A 254 3.86 10.76 4.05
C GLY A 254 3.06 11.13 5.31
N MET A 255 2.39 12.29 5.30
CA MET A 255 1.54 12.76 6.38
C MET A 255 0.31 11.85 6.58
N VAL A 256 -0.40 11.53 5.50
CA VAL A 256 -1.57 10.64 5.52
C VAL A 256 -1.17 9.25 6.03
N VAL A 257 -0.06 8.69 5.53
CA VAL A 257 0.42 7.36 5.99
C VAL A 257 0.81 7.41 7.47
N SER A 258 1.49 8.47 7.91
CA SER A 258 1.85 8.64 9.33
C SER A 258 0.63 8.78 10.23
N GLY A 259 -0.43 9.45 9.78
CA GLY A 259 -1.67 9.62 10.54
C GLY A 259 -2.52 8.36 10.57
N LEU A 260 -2.52 7.59 9.49
CA LEU A 260 -3.32 6.36 9.34
C LEU A 260 -2.67 5.16 10.05
N LEU A 261 -1.36 5.20 10.30
CA LEU A 261 -0.62 4.07 10.85
C LEU A 261 -1.18 3.54 12.17
N PRO A 262 -1.48 4.37 13.21
CA PRO A 262 -2.02 3.85 14.47
C PRO A 262 -3.37 3.13 14.30
N ALA A 263 -4.23 3.63 13.40
CA ALA A 263 -5.51 3.00 13.12
C ALA A 263 -5.32 1.63 12.43
N LEU A 264 -4.38 1.53 11.49
CA LEU A 264 -4.04 0.27 10.82
C LEU A 264 -3.36 -0.73 11.77
N GLU A 265 -2.47 -0.26 12.64
CA GLU A 265 -1.85 -1.08 13.70
C GLU A 265 -2.91 -1.68 14.61
N SER A 266 -3.87 -0.87 15.06
CA SER A 266 -5.00 -1.33 15.87
C SER A 266 -5.90 -2.31 15.09
N LEU A 267 -6.22 -2.03 13.83
CA LEU A 267 -7.11 -2.84 13.01
C LEU A 267 -6.52 -4.23 12.72
N PHE A 268 -5.22 -4.30 12.45
CA PHE A 268 -4.53 -5.55 12.13
C PHE A 268 -3.82 -6.19 13.33
N THR A 269 -3.91 -5.59 14.53
CA THR A 269 -3.20 -6.02 15.74
C THR A 269 -1.69 -6.19 15.54
N ILE A 270 -1.10 -5.30 14.72
CA ILE A 270 0.34 -5.31 14.39
C ILE A 270 1.03 -4.26 15.26
N THR A 271 2.07 -4.65 15.98
CA THR A 271 2.97 -3.73 16.68
C THR A 271 4.15 -3.36 15.77
N THR A 272 4.24 -2.11 15.32
CA THR A 272 5.41 -1.65 14.54
C THR A 272 6.55 -1.19 15.44
N ASN A 273 7.75 -1.00 14.87
CA ASN A 273 8.90 -0.43 15.59
C ASN A 273 8.61 0.94 16.22
N ILE A 274 7.64 1.69 15.69
CA ILE A 274 7.23 2.98 16.22
C ILE A 274 6.45 2.77 17.52
N SER A 275 5.41 1.94 17.48
CA SER A 275 4.61 1.59 18.67
C SER A 275 5.45 0.92 19.76
N TRP A 276 6.40 0.06 19.38
CA TRP A 276 7.34 -0.55 20.33
C TRP A 276 8.21 0.48 21.06
N LEU A 277 8.69 1.51 20.35
CA LEU A 277 9.48 2.58 20.95
C LEU A 277 8.61 3.47 21.86
N GLU A 278 7.38 3.76 21.43
CA GLU A 278 6.40 4.49 22.25
C GLU A 278 6.04 3.73 23.55
N MET A 279 5.96 2.40 23.51
CA MET A 279 5.73 1.57 24.70
C MET A 279 6.96 1.39 25.59
N SER A 280 8.18 1.54 25.07
CA SER A 280 9.41 1.45 25.88
C SER A 280 9.76 2.75 26.59
N ASP A 281 9.26 3.89 26.10
CA ASP A 281 9.45 5.21 26.72
C ASP A 281 8.45 5.47 27.87
N LEU A 282 7.48 4.56 28.11
CA LEU A 282 6.53 4.58 29.23
C LEU A 282 6.99 3.70 30.40
#